data_AF-A0A3M0WPG7-F1
#
_entry.id   AF-A0A3M0WPG7-F1
#
_cell.length_a   1.000
_cell.length_b   1.000
_cell.length_c   1.000
_cell.angle_alpha   90.00
_cell.angle_beta   90.00
_cell.angle_gamma   90.00
#
_symmetry.space_group_name_H-M   'P 1'
#
loop_
_entity.id
_entity.type
_entity.pdbx_description
1 polymer ?
#
loop_
_entity_poly.entity_id
_entity_poly.type
_entity_poly.pdbx_seq_one_letter_code
_entity_poly.pdbx_strand_id
1 'polypeptide(L)'
;MSKKKDYFGARDTLPGTNYVYYRLDKLAQYGNIDKLPFTIKVLLEALLRTCDGYVVTEDDVKKLAGWQAKSPEKAELPFKPGRVILQDFTGVPAVVDLAALRSAMARLGGDPKKINPQVPVDLVIDHSVQVDQFGSKAALFFNVEREFVRNRERYEFLKWGKEAFENFRVVPPATGIVHQVNLEYLGKVVMTDTEGDDTVAFPDSLVGTDSHTTMINGLGVVGWGVGGIEAEAVMLGQPIYMLTPDVIGVRLTGALPEGATATDLVLVVTEMLRKKGVVGKFVEFFGPGLSNISLADRATIANMCPEYGATVGYFPVDAETIRYMRSTGRPEELLTLVESYTKAQGLFRTDETPDPEYTDVVELDLATVEPSLAGPKRPQDRIPLSKMKTQYKKTLLAPVGPQGIGLKEEELGRTAVVENGHRTEIGHGAVVIAAITSCTNTSNPSVMVGAGLLAKKAVERGLSVPPYVKTSL
;
A
#
# COMPACT_ATOMS: atom_id res chain seq x y z
N MET A 1 -25.20 -10.22 22.95
CA MET A 1 -25.52 -9.63 21.64
C MET A 1 -26.34 -10.65 20.85
N SER A 2 -27.44 -10.26 20.21
CA SER A 2 -28.21 -11.17 19.34
C SER A 2 -27.29 -11.67 18.22
N LYS A 3 -27.33 -12.98 17.90
CA LYS A 3 -26.65 -13.50 16.71
C LYS A 3 -27.09 -12.67 15.49
N LYS A 4 -26.13 -12.19 14.69
CA LYS A 4 -26.43 -11.50 13.42
C LYS A 4 -27.29 -12.43 12.57
N LYS A 5 -28.28 -11.86 11.89
CA LYS A 5 -29.16 -12.61 11.00
C LYS A 5 -28.35 -13.02 9.77
N ASP A 6 -28.27 -14.32 9.50
CA ASP A 6 -27.68 -14.86 8.28
C ASP A 6 -28.73 -14.84 7.16
N TYR A 7 -28.74 -13.76 6.37
CA TYR A 7 -29.71 -13.56 5.30
C TYR A 7 -29.57 -14.54 4.13
N PHE A 8 -28.40 -15.15 3.96
CA PHE A 8 -28.07 -15.99 2.80
C PHE A 8 -27.81 -17.47 3.16
N GLY A 9 -27.89 -17.84 4.44
CA GLY A 9 -27.49 -19.18 4.90
C GLY A 9 -26.00 -19.46 4.62
N ALA A 10 -25.18 -18.41 4.63
CA ALA A 10 -23.78 -18.45 4.24
C ALA A 10 -22.84 -18.75 5.41
N ARG A 11 -23.31 -18.59 6.64
CA ARG A 11 -22.51 -18.83 7.84
C ARG A 11 -22.24 -20.32 8.01
N ASP A 12 -20.97 -20.69 8.12
CA ASP A 12 -20.55 -22.08 8.35
C ASP A 12 -19.26 -22.13 9.18
N THR A 13 -18.90 -23.31 9.67
CA THR A 13 -17.59 -23.55 10.30
C THR A 13 -16.53 -23.73 9.22
N LEU A 14 -15.42 -23.01 9.34
CA LEU A 14 -14.27 -23.12 8.45
C LEU A 14 -13.67 -24.54 8.59
N PRO A 15 -13.60 -25.33 7.51
CA PRO A 15 -13.20 -26.73 7.58
C PRO A 15 -11.86 -26.94 8.30
N GLY A 16 -11.84 -27.88 9.25
CA GLY A 16 -10.64 -28.22 10.01
C GLY A 16 -10.26 -27.22 11.12
N THR A 17 -11.10 -26.23 11.41
CA THR A 17 -10.85 -25.22 12.44
C THR A 17 -12.10 -24.97 13.30
N ASN A 18 -11.96 -24.17 14.36
CA ASN A 18 -13.08 -23.70 15.18
C ASN A 18 -13.59 -22.30 14.75
N TYR A 19 -13.05 -21.74 13.67
CA TYR A 19 -13.50 -20.45 13.18
C TYR A 19 -14.80 -20.57 12.40
N VAL A 20 -15.63 -19.56 12.48
CA VAL A 20 -16.79 -19.37 11.61
C VAL A 20 -16.39 -18.48 10.44
N TYR A 21 -17.00 -18.69 9.27
CA TYR A 21 -16.85 -17.80 8.12
C TYR A 21 -18.16 -17.72 7.32
N TYR A 22 -18.26 -16.71 6.45
CA TYR A 22 -19.38 -16.52 5.54
C TYR A 22 -18.98 -16.95 4.13
N ARG A 23 -19.54 -18.06 3.66
CA ARG A 23 -19.16 -18.69 2.39
C ARG A 23 -19.63 -17.91 1.18
N LEU A 24 -18.69 -17.60 0.27
CA LEU A 24 -19.03 -16.99 -1.02
C LEU A 24 -19.75 -17.95 -1.97
N ASP A 25 -19.56 -19.27 -1.83
CA ASP A 25 -20.19 -20.29 -2.69
C ASP A 25 -21.73 -20.26 -2.66
N LYS A 26 -22.33 -19.80 -1.55
CA LYS A 26 -23.78 -19.61 -1.42
C LYS A 26 -24.36 -18.54 -2.34
N LEU A 27 -23.50 -17.70 -2.90
CA LEU A 27 -23.89 -16.65 -3.83
C LEU A 27 -23.83 -17.08 -5.30
N ALA A 28 -23.45 -18.33 -5.60
CA ALA A 28 -23.36 -18.85 -6.97
C ALA A 28 -24.67 -18.78 -7.78
N GLN A 29 -25.82 -18.68 -7.10
CA GLN A 29 -27.12 -18.47 -7.76
C GLN A 29 -27.29 -17.05 -8.34
N TYR A 30 -26.47 -16.08 -7.91
CA TYR A 30 -26.54 -14.68 -8.35
C TYR A 30 -25.47 -14.33 -9.40
N GLY A 31 -24.45 -15.17 -9.57
CA GLY A 31 -23.38 -14.97 -10.54
C GLY A 31 -22.29 -16.03 -10.46
N ASN A 32 -21.32 -15.97 -11.38
CA ASN A 32 -20.20 -16.91 -11.42
C ASN A 32 -19.07 -16.43 -10.49
N ILE A 33 -19.18 -16.81 -9.21
CA ILE A 33 -18.25 -16.39 -8.16
C ILE A 33 -16.81 -16.79 -8.47
N ASP A 34 -16.58 -17.95 -9.08
CA ASP A 34 -15.23 -18.44 -9.40
C ASP A 34 -14.49 -17.55 -10.39
N LYS A 35 -15.23 -16.88 -11.28
CA LYS A 35 -14.70 -15.97 -12.30
C LYS A 35 -14.55 -14.53 -11.84
N LEU A 36 -15.02 -14.18 -10.64
CA LEU A 36 -14.83 -12.83 -10.10
C LEU A 36 -13.35 -12.55 -9.82
N PRO A 37 -12.86 -11.33 -10.09
CA PRO A 37 -11.56 -10.89 -9.60
C PRO A 37 -11.45 -11.07 -8.08
N PHE A 38 -10.24 -11.37 -7.60
CA PHE A 38 -10.00 -11.61 -6.17
C PHE A 38 -10.39 -10.38 -5.33
N THR A 39 -10.12 -9.18 -5.85
CA THR A 39 -10.54 -7.92 -5.24
C THR A 39 -12.06 -7.81 -5.08
N ILE A 40 -12.85 -8.24 -6.08
CA ILE A 40 -14.31 -8.26 -6.00
C ILE A 40 -14.79 -9.30 -4.98
N LYS A 41 -14.16 -10.47 -4.90
CA LYS A 41 -14.46 -11.48 -3.88
C LYS A 41 -14.28 -10.94 -2.45
N VAL A 42 -13.23 -10.15 -2.20
CA VAL A 42 -13.00 -9.50 -0.89
C VAL A 42 -14.08 -8.48 -0.56
N LEU A 43 -14.48 -7.64 -1.53
CA LEU A 43 -15.59 -6.70 -1.35
C LEU A 43 -16.92 -7.46 -1.10
N LEU A 44 -17.15 -8.55 -1.83
CA LEU A 44 -18.34 -9.39 -1.70
C LEU A 44 -18.44 -10.06 -0.33
N GLU A 45 -17.31 -10.55 0.21
CA GLU A 45 -17.25 -11.09 1.57
C GLU A 45 -17.66 -10.04 2.60
N ALA A 46 -17.14 -8.81 2.48
CA ALA A 46 -17.44 -7.74 3.41
C ALA A 46 -18.93 -7.39 3.39
N LEU A 47 -19.55 -7.30 2.20
CA LEU A 47 -20.99 -7.08 2.07
C LEU A 47 -21.79 -8.24 2.68
N LEU A 48 -21.43 -9.48 2.35
CA LEU A 48 -22.12 -10.69 2.83
C LEU A 48 -22.11 -10.77 4.37
N ARG A 49 -20.95 -10.61 4.99
CA ARG A 49 -20.78 -10.69 6.44
C ARG A 49 -21.40 -9.51 7.19
N THR A 50 -21.46 -8.34 6.58
CA THR A 50 -21.98 -7.12 7.23
C THR A 50 -23.40 -6.76 6.82
N CYS A 51 -24.07 -7.59 6.03
CA CYS A 51 -25.48 -7.46 5.65
C CYS A 51 -26.36 -7.38 6.90
N ASP A 52 -26.95 -6.21 7.13
CA ASP A 52 -27.80 -5.91 8.27
C ASP A 52 -29.25 -5.61 7.85
N GLY A 53 -29.50 -5.45 6.54
CA GLY A 53 -30.81 -5.10 5.98
C GLY A 53 -31.12 -3.60 6.06
N TYR A 54 -30.15 -2.77 6.45
CA TYR A 54 -30.30 -1.32 6.58
C TYR A 54 -29.15 -0.55 5.90
N VAL A 55 -27.93 -0.64 6.44
CA VAL A 55 -26.74 -0.01 5.85
C VAL A 55 -26.21 -0.86 4.70
N VAL A 56 -26.18 -2.18 4.91
CA VAL A 56 -25.79 -3.15 3.89
C VAL A 56 -26.99 -4.05 3.65
N THR A 57 -27.53 -3.98 2.45
CA THR A 57 -28.77 -4.67 2.07
C THR A 57 -28.48 -5.97 1.34
N GLU A 58 -29.48 -6.85 1.28
CA GLU A 58 -29.39 -8.05 0.44
C GLU A 58 -29.19 -7.72 -1.04
N ASP A 59 -29.69 -6.57 -1.50
CA ASP A 59 -29.58 -6.12 -2.88
C ASP A 59 -28.12 -5.76 -3.23
N ASP A 60 -27.40 -5.13 -2.31
CA ASP A 60 -25.97 -4.82 -2.47
C ASP A 60 -25.14 -6.11 -2.67
N VAL A 61 -25.42 -7.14 -1.88
CA VAL A 61 -24.77 -8.45 -1.99
C VAL A 61 -25.10 -9.11 -3.34
N LYS A 62 -26.38 -9.10 -3.74
CA LYS A 62 -26.84 -9.72 -5.00
C LYS A 62 -26.24 -9.03 -6.22
N LYS A 63 -26.20 -7.70 -6.22
CA LYS A 63 -25.59 -6.89 -7.30
C LYS A 63 -24.11 -7.16 -7.47
N LEU A 64 -23.35 -7.19 -6.37
CA LEU A 64 -21.92 -7.45 -6.46
C LEU A 64 -21.61 -8.91 -6.80
N ALA A 65 -22.41 -9.87 -6.30
CA ALA A 65 -22.30 -11.27 -6.70
C ALA A 65 -22.55 -11.47 -8.21
N GLY A 66 -23.45 -10.66 -8.78
CA GLY A 66 -23.75 -10.61 -10.21
C GLY A 66 -22.82 -9.72 -11.03
N TRP A 67 -21.67 -9.29 -10.50
CA TRP A 67 -20.72 -8.43 -11.22
C TRP A 67 -20.28 -9.07 -12.55
N GLN A 68 -20.28 -8.27 -13.62
CA GLN A 68 -19.92 -8.72 -14.97
C GLN A 68 -18.78 -7.87 -15.53
N ALA A 69 -17.69 -8.53 -15.91
CA ALA A 69 -16.49 -7.86 -16.41
C ALA A 69 -16.75 -6.93 -17.61
N LYS A 70 -17.57 -7.37 -18.58
CA LYS A 70 -17.82 -6.63 -19.83
C LYS A 70 -18.83 -5.50 -19.70
N SER A 71 -19.60 -5.47 -18.61
CA SER A 71 -20.61 -4.44 -18.37
C SER A 71 -20.88 -4.35 -16.86
N PRO A 72 -19.90 -3.89 -16.05
CA PRO A 72 -20.09 -3.81 -14.62
C PRO A 72 -21.14 -2.74 -14.31
N GLU A 73 -22.22 -3.15 -13.62
CA GLU A 73 -23.24 -2.21 -13.17
C GLU A 73 -22.59 -1.16 -12.26
N LYS A 74 -22.83 0.12 -12.53
CA LYS A 74 -22.34 1.22 -11.67
C LYS A 74 -23.27 1.42 -10.49
N ALA A 75 -23.33 0.41 -9.61
CA ALA A 75 -24.01 0.50 -8.33
C ALA A 75 -23.08 1.13 -7.29
N GLU A 76 -23.65 1.93 -6.39
CA GLU A 76 -22.98 2.39 -5.17
C GLU A 76 -22.95 1.23 -4.16
N LEU A 77 -21.79 0.99 -3.55
CA LEU A 77 -21.51 -0.14 -2.68
C LEU A 77 -21.05 0.36 -1.30
N PRO A 78 -21.70 -0.05 -0.20
CA PRO A 78 -21.27 0.25 1.16
C PRO A 78 -20.17 -0.72 1.62
N PHE A 79 -18.91 -0.32 1.56
CA PHE A 79 -17.79 -1.14 2.00
C PHE A 79 -17.37 -0.83 3.45
N LYS A 80 -17.42 -1.83 4.34
CA LYS A 80 -16.93 -1.74 5.72
C LYS A 80 -15.56 -2.44 5.84
N PRO A 81 -14.43 -1.72 5.79
CA PRO A 81 -13.11 -2.33 5.93
C PRO A 81 -12.88 -2.90 7.32
N GLY A 82 -11.96 -3.86 7.44
CA GLY A 82 -11.64 -4.53 8.70
C GLY A 82 -10.86 -3.68 9.71
N ARG A 83 -10.09 -2.69 9.26
CA ARG A 83 -9.29 -1.79 10.11
C ARG A 83 -8.94 -0.47 9.41
N VAL A 84 -8.34 0.46 10.15
CA VAL A 84 -7.81 1.73 9.65
C VAL A 84 -6.33 1.88 10.02
N ILE A 85 -5.52 2.47 9.13
CA ILE A 85 -4.13 2.85 9.42
C ILE A 85 -3.91 4.35 9.25
N LEU A 86 -3.16 4.95 10.16
CA LEU A 86 -2.85 6.38 10.19
C LEU A 86 -1.33 6.57 10.23
N GLN A 87 -0.88 7.70 9.70
CA GLN A 87 0.46 8.24 9.94
C GLN A 87 0.36 9.56 10.71
N ASP A 88 1.43 10.06 11.34
CA ASP A 88 1.34 11.13 12.33
C ASP A 88 0.91 12.51 11.79
N PHE A 89 1.13 12.85 10.53
CA PHE A 89 0.66 14.12 9.93
C PHE A 89 -0.85 14.17 9.76
N THR A 90 -1.47 13.06 9.42
CA THR A 90 -2.94 12.95 9.26
C THR A 90 -3.63 12.35 10.49
N GLY A 91 -2.89 11.62 11.32
CA GLY A 91 -3.37 11.02 12.55
C GLY A 91 -3.55 12.03 13.68
N VAL A 92 -2.70 13.07 13.75
CA VAL A 92 -2.92 14.19 14.69
C VAL A 92 -4.27 14.86 14.46
N PRO A 93 -4.60 15.38 13.25
CA PRO A 93 -5.91 15.98 13.02
C PRO A 93 -7.06 14.99 13.26
N ALA A 94 -6.92 13.71 12.88
CA ALA A 94 -7.96 12.71 13.17
C ALA A 94 -8.24 12.52 14.67
N VAL A 95 -7.19 12.50 15.51
CA VAL A 95 -7.34 12.41 16.97
C VAL A 95 -7.93 13.72 17.54
N VAL A 96 -7.60 14.89 16.96
CA VAL A 96 -8.25 16.16 17.30
C VAL A 96 -9.73 16.12 16.97
N ASP A 97 -10.12 15.60 15.83
CA ASP A 97 -11.52 15.52 15.39
C ASP A 97 -12.32 14.57 16.28
N LEU A 98 -11.77 13.40 16.64
CA LEU A 98 -12.39 12.51 17.63
C LEU A 98 -12.56 13.19 19.01
N ALA A 99 -11.57 13.97 19.47
CA ALA A 99 -11.64 14.73 20.72
C ALA A 99 -12.70 15.84 20.65
N ALA A 100 -12.81 16.51 19.50
CA ALA A 100 -13.81 17.54 19.24
C ALA A 100 -15.22 16.94 19.20
N LEU A 101 -15.40 15.78 18.57
CA LEU A 101 -16.66 15.03 18.54
C LEU A 101 -17.09 14.57 19.93
N ARG A 102 -16.16 14.09 20.78
CA ARG A 102 -16.43 13.82 22.20
C ARG A 102 -16.95 15.05 22.93
N SER A 103 -16.31 16.19 22.71
CA SER A 103 -16.72 17.46 23.30
C SER A 103 -18.09 17.91 22.80
N ALA A 104 -18.40 17.69 21.52
CA ALA A 104 -19.71 17.99 20.94
C ALA A 104 -20.80 17.08 21.53
N MET A 105 -20.53 15.78 21.63
CA MET A 105 -21.43 14.80 22.25
C MET A 105 -21.77 15.18 23.69
N ALA A 106 -20.77 15.60 24.48
CA ALA A 106 -20.99 16.09 25.84
C ALA A 106 -21.90 17.32 25.89
N ARG A 107 -21.67 18.31 25.02
CA ARG A 107 -22.50 19.54 24.95
C ARG A 107 -23.95 19.26 24.56
N LEU A 108 -24.20 18.18 23.80
CA LEU A 108 -25.54 17.72 23.44
C LEU A 108 -26.19 16.84 24.52
N GLY A 109 -25.52 16.61 25.66
CA GLY A 109 -26.02 15.77 26.75
C GLY A 109 -25.91 14.25 26.50
N GLY A 110 -25.18 13.84 25.46
CA GLY A 110 -24.90 12.44 25.17
C GLY A 110 -23.66 11.91 25.88
N ASP A 111 -23.39 10.61 25.76
CA ASP A 111 -22.20 9.97 26.31
C ASP A 111 -21.00 10.10 25.36
N PRO A 112 -19.95 10.87 25.71
CA PRO A 112 -18.76 11.03 24.87
C PRO A 112 -18.04 9.72 24.58
N LYS A 113 -18.15 8.72 25.46
CA LYS A 113 -17.48 7.42 25.27
C LYS A 113 -18.00 6.66 24.05
N LYS A 114 -19.18 6.99 23.54
CA LYS A 114 -19.70 6.45 22.28
C LYS A 114 -18.89 6.90 21.06
N ILE A 115 -18.17 8.01 21.15
CA ILE A 115 -17.18 8.42 20.14
C ILE A 115 -15.90 7.63 20.42
N ASN A 116 -15.83 6.45 19.81
CA ASN A 116 -14.70 5.53 19.88
C ASN A 116 -14.58 4.73 18.58
N PRO A 117 -13.36 4.41 18.12
CA PRO A 117 -13.16 3.48 17.03
C PRO A 117 -13.84 2.11 17.24
N GLN A 118 -14.64 1.70 16.27
CA GLN A 118 -15.35 0.42 16.19
C GLN A 118 -14.53 -0.66 15.48
N VAL A 119 -13.51 -0.24 14.72
CA VAL A 119 -12.53 -1.12 14.08
C VAL A 119 -11.13 -0.82 14.64
N PRO A 120 -10.18 -1.77 14.58
CA PRO A 120 -8.80 -1.50 14.94
C PRO A 120 -8.22 -0.32 14.17
N VAL A 121 -7.53 0.58 14.88
CA VAL A 121 -6.82 1.73 14.33
C VAL A 121 -5.36 1.68 14.75
N ASP A 122 -4.48 1.68 13.76
CA ASP A 122 -3.04 1.69 13.96
C ASP A 122 -2.45 3.01 13.47
N LEU A 123 -1.88 3.81 14.37
CA LEU A 123 -1.16 5.04 14.03
C LEU A 123 0.35 4.79 14.11
N VAL A 124 1.07 5.06 13.02
CA VAL A 124 2.53 4.96 12.95
C VAL A 124 3.14 6.36 12.90
N ILE A 125 4.13 6.64 13.75
CA ILE A 125 4.85 7.92 13.74
C ILE A 125 6.12 7.78 12.91
N ASP A 126 6.11 8.37 11.71
CA ASP A 126 7.18 8.20 10.71
C ASP A 126 7.43 9.44 9.83
N HIS A 127 6.52 10.41 9.77
CA HIS A 127 6.65 11.63 8.94
C HIS A 127 7.39 12.78 9.63
N SER A 128 7.85 12.57 10.86
CA SER A 128 8.40 13.63 11.70
C SER A 128 9.94 13.76 11.67
N VAL A 129 10.66 12.70 11.29
CA VAL A 129 12.14 12.72 11.19
C VAL A 129 12.58 13.51 9.96
N GLN A 130 13.62 14.34 10.12
CA GLN A 130 14.26 15.06 9.03
C GLN A 130 15.75 14.75 8.98
N VAL A 131 16.33 14.79 7.78
CA VAL A 131 17.77 14.59 7.58
C VAL A 131 18.51 15.91 7.85
N ASP A 132 18.53 16.36 9.11
CA ASP A 132 19.25 17.57 9.53
C ASP A 132 20.78 17.36 9.44
N GLN A 133 21.25 16.21 9.90
CA GLN A 133 22.63 15.74 9.78
C GLN A 133 22.71 14.47 8.92
N PHE A 134 23.82 14.29 8.22
CA PHE A 134 24.07 13.16 7.32
C PHE A 134 25.56 12.80 7.30
N GLY A 135 25.91 11.67 6.67
CA GLY A 135 27.31 11.29 6.41
C GLY A 135 28.16 10.97 7.65
N SER A 136 27.56 10.81 8.83
CA SER A 136 28.27 10.50 10.08
C SER A 136 27.54 9.42 10.89
N LYS A 137 28.28 8.69 11.73
CA LYS A 137 27.68 7.70 12.65
C LYS A 137 26.75 8.33 13.70
N ALA A 138 26.91 9.62 13.98
CA ALA A 138 26.09 10.37 14.93
C ALA A 138 24.81 10.95 14.31
N ALA A 139 24.68 10.92 12.98
CA ALA A 139 23.60 11.59 12.26
C ALA A 139 22.20 11.09 12.70
N LEU A 140 22.02 9.77 12.84
CA LEU A 140 20.75 9.20 13.29
C LEU A 140 20.36 9.70 14.68
N PHE A 141 21.29 9.63 15.64
CA PHE A 141 21.04 10.09 17.01
C PHE A 141 20.65 11.57 17.03
N PHE A 142 21.39 12.42 16.31
CA PHE A 142 21.11 13.85 16.22
C PHE A 142 19.74 14.13 15.61
N ASN A 143 19.41 13.48 14.49
CA ASN A 143 18.14 13.69 13.80
C ASN A 143 16.94 13.26 14.67
N VAL A 144 17.04 12.13 15.37
CA VAL A 144 16.01 11.65 16.30
C VAL A 144 15.88 12.59 17.51
N GLU A 145 16.98 13.06 18.09
CA GLU A 145 16.90 14.04 19.19
C GLU A 145 16.19 15.33 18.76
N ARG A 146 16.53 15.86 17.57
CA ARG A 146 15.86 17.04 17.02
C ARG A 146 14.38 16.81 16.72
N GLU A 147 14.03 15.64 16.21
CA GLU A 147 12.64 15.24 15.98
C GLU A 147 11.82 15.32 17.28
N PHE A 148 12.33 14.73 18.38
CA PHE A 148 11.64 14.77 19.67
C PHE A 148 11.47 16.19 20.20
N VAL A 149 12.50 17.04 20.09
CA VAL A 149 12.41 18.44 20.52
C VAL A 149 11.33 19.20 19.72
N ARG A 150 11.25 18.97 18.41
CA ARG A 150 10.31 19.67 17.53
C ARG A 150 8.87 19.18 17.66
N ASN A 151 8.67 17.89 17.97
CA ASN A 151 7.36 17.24 17.91
C ASN A 151 6.79 16.84 19.27
N ARG A 152 7.40 17.30 20.38
CA ARG A 152 7.02 16.93 21.74
C ARG A 152 5.51 17.01 22.02
N GLU A 153 4.89 18.15 21.71
CA GLU A 153 3.45 18.36 21.95
C GLU A 153 2.58 17.37 21.14
N ARG A 154 2.93 17.14 19.87
CA ARG A 154 2.24 16.16 19.01
C ARG A 154 2.35 14.76 19.58
N TYR A 155 3.51 14.38 20.12
CA TYR A 155 3.73 13.04 20.68
C TYR A 155 3.01 12.85 22.02
N GLU A 156 3.02 13.88 22.88
CA GLU A 156 2.23 13.89 24.11
C GLU A 156 0.73 13.76 23.79
N PHE A 157 0.24 14.45 22.76
CA PHE A 157 -1.14 14.37 22.30
C PHE A 157 -1.52 13.00 21.72
N LEU A 158 -0.69 12.41 20.86
CA LEU A 158 -0.93 11.07 20.32
C LEU A 158 -0.85 9.98 21.41
N LYS A 159 0.04 10.15 22.39
CA LYS A 159 0.11 9.28 23.56
C LYS A 159 -1.17 9.36 24.40
N TRP A 160 -1.71 10.56 24.61
CA TRP A 160 -3.04 10.72 25.22
C TRP A 160 -4.11 9.99 24.40
N GLY A 161 -4.10 10.12 23.07
CA GLY A 161 -5.05 9.43 22.19
C GLY A 161 -5.05 7.91 22.38
N LYS A 162 -3.86 7.30 22.48
CA LYS A 162 -3.69 5.87 22.80
C LYS A 162 -4.37 5.45 24.11
N GLU A 163 -4.32 6.30 25.13
CA GLU A 163 -4.93 6.02 26.43
C GLU A 163 -6.43 6.33 26.47
N ALA A 164 -6.87 7.28 25.64
CA ALA A 164 -8.23 7.79 25.64
C ALA A 164 -9.22 6.98 24.77
N PHE A 165 -8.73 6.23 23.78
CA PHE A 165 -9.56 5.48 22.83
C PHE A 165 -9.27 3.98 22.88
N GLU A 166 -10.32 3.17 22.92
CA GLU A 166 -10.22 1.72 22.72
C GLU A 166 -9.99 1.42 21.23
N ASN A 167 -9.41 0.26 20.92
CA ASN A 167 -9.02 -0.14 19.56
C ASN A 167 -8.00 0.78 18.88
N PHE A 168 -7.35 1.68 19.62
CA PHE A 168 -6.38 2.64 19.07
C PHE A 168 -4.95 2.31 19.54
N ARG A 169 -4.09 1.93 18.61
CA ARG A 169 -2.68 1.61 18.87
C ARG A 169 -1.79 2.67 18.23
N VAL A 170 -0.79 3.13 18.99
CA VAL A 170 0.27 4.03 18.47
C VAL A 170 1.59 3.27 18.45
N VAL A 171 2.19 3.17 17.27
CA VAL A 171 3.56 2.71 17.04
C VAL A 171 4.51 3.90 17.22
N PRO A 172 5.49 3.81 18.14
CA PRO A 172 6.33 4.95 18.49
C PRO A 172 7.31 5.34 17.37
N PRO A 173 7.91 6.55 17.44
CA PRO A 173 8.91 7.01 16.49
C PRO A 173 10.10 6.04 16.39
N ALA A 174 10.83 6.13 15.27
CA ALA A 174 12.02 5.32 14.99
C ALA A 174 11.82 3.79 14.99
N THR A 175 10.57 3.32 14.84
CA THR A 175 10.26 1.88 14.68
C THR A 175 10.28 1.44 13.21
N GLY A 176 9.88 2.33 12.29
CA GLY A 176 9.79 2.06 10.86
C GLY A 176 8.82 3.01 10.16
N ILE A 177 8.62 2.82 8.85
CA ILE A 177 7.70 3.61 8.02
C ILE A 177 6.34 2.90 7.97
N VAL A 178 5.24 3.65 7.99
CA VAL A 178 3.85 3.18 8.14
C VAL A 178 3.54 1.94 7.29
N HIS A 179 3.87 1.97 6.00
CA HIS A 179 3.54 0.88 5.08
C HIS A 179 4.46 -0.34 5.24
N GLN A 180 5.73 -0.13 5.62
CA GLN A 180 6.65 -1.22 5.93
C GLN A 180 6.24 -1.93 7.23
N VAL A 181 5.91 -1.16 8.27
CA VAL A 181 5.36 -1.70 9.52
C VAL A 181 4.04 -2.41 9.28
N ASN A 182 3.20 -1.89 8.38
CA ASN A 182 1.97 -2.56 7.96
C ASN A 182 2.25 -3.90 7.28
N LEU A 183 3.20 -3.94 6.33
CA LEU A 183 3.55 -5.13 5.58
C LEU A 183 4.24 -6.20 6.42
N GLU A 184 5.09 -5.82 7.37
CA GLU A 184 5.94 -6.72 8.17
C GLU A 184 5.32 -7.12 9.51
N TYR A 185 4.36 -6.33 10.05
CA TYR A 185 3.84 -6.56 11.39
C TYR A 185 2.30 -6.46 11.49
N LEU A 186 1.67 -5.37 11.03
CA LEU A 186 0.25 -5.11 11.32
C LEU A 186 -0.71 -5.93 10.45
N GLY A 187 -0.36 -6.15 9.18
CA GLY A 187 -1.18 -6.87 8.21
C GLY A 187 -1.32 -8.34 8.55
N LYS A 188 -2.58 -8.82 8.57
CA LYS A 188 -2.93 -10.18 8.98
C LYS A 188 -3.36 -11.09 7.83
N VAL A 189 -3.71 -10.53 6.68
CA VAL A 189 -4.33 -11.21 5.52
C VAL A 189 -5.72 -11.77 5.82
N VAL A 190 -5.90 -12.45 6.95
CA VAL A 190 -7.19 -12.86 7.50
C VAL A 190 -7.29 -12.32 8.93
N MET A 191 -8.34 -11.55 9.20
CA MET A 191 -8.69 -11.03 10.51
C MET A 191 -9.72 -11.92 11.19
N THR A 192 -9.83 -11.78 12.50
CA THR A 192 -10.82 -12.45 13.32
C THR A 192 -11.55 -11.45 14.20
N ASP A 193 -12.84 -11.63 14.39
CA ASP A 193 -13.66 -10.86 15.32
C ASP A 193 -14.60 -11.79 16.10
N THR A 194 -15.10 -11.33 17.25
CA THR A 194 -15.99 -12.10 18.11
C THR A 194 -17.45 -11.77 17.79
N GLU A 195 -18.23 -12.75 17.32
CA GLU A 195 -19.67 -12.61 17.08
C GLU A 195 -20.47 -13.54 18.00
N GLY A 196 -20.88 -13.02 19.16
CA GLY A 196 -21.49 -13.85 20.21
C GLY A 196 -20.45 -14.74 20.86
N ASP A 197 -20.65 -16.06 20.82
CA ASP A 197 -19.71 -17.05 21.37
C ASP A 197 -18.73 -17.58 20.31
N ASP A 198 -18.89 -17.19 19.05
CA ASP A 198 -18.09 -17.68 17.92
C ASP A 198 -17.01 -16.67 17.52
N THR A 199 -15.86 -17.18 17.06
CA THR A 199 -14.81 -16.36 16.42
C THR A 199 -14.96 -16.43 14.90
N VAL A 200 -15.26 -15.31 14.27
CA VAL A 200 -15.49 -15.20 12.82
C VAL A 200 -14.21 -14.75 12.12
N ALA A 201 -13.79 -15.48 11.10
CA ALA A 201 -12.67 -15.15 10.22
C ALA A 201 -13.16 -14.44 8.95
N PHE A 202 -12.41 -13.43 8.50
CA PHE A 202 -12.71 -12.63 7.31
C PHE A 202 -11.43 -12.02 6.71
N PRO A 203 -11.41 -11.57 5.45
CA PRO A 203 -10.21 -11.01 4.83
C PRO A 203 -9.82 -9.71 5.55
N ASP A 204 -8.51 -9.56 5.81
CA ASP A 204 -7.96 -8.27 6.18
C ASP A 204 -8.23 -7.28 5.03
N SER A 205 -8.76 -6.12 5.41
CA SER A 205 -8.96 -4.99 4.51
C SER A 205 -8.88 -3.69 5.29
N LEU A 206 -8.41 -2.63 4.64
CA LEU A 206 -8.23 -1.36 5.32
C LEU A 206 -8.36 -0.16 4.41
N VAL A 207 -8.58 0.98 5.04
CA VAL A 207 -8.21 2.27 4.46
C VAL A 207 -7.18 2.95 5.34
N GLY A 208 -6.39 3.84 4.75
CA GLY A 208 -5.45 4.65 5.51
C GLY A 208 -5.41 6.10 5.06
N THR A 209 -4.96 6.98 5.95
CA THR A 209 -4.84 8.41 5.67
C THR A 209 -3.52 8.75 4.95
N ASP A 210 -3.09 7.85 4.08
CA ASP A 210 -1.90 7.94 3.27
C ASP A 210 -2.16 7.25 1.92
N SER A 211 -1.78 7.90 0.81
CA SER A 211 -2.06 7.39 -0.54
C SER A 211 -1.43 6.02 -0.81
N HIS A 212 -0.27 5.75 -0.22
CA HIS A 212 0.52 4.55 -0.45
C HIS A 212 0.12 3.37 0.44
N THR A 213 -1.00 3.47 1.18
CA THR A 213 -1.63 2.33 1.89
C THR A 213 -1.86 1.14 0.97
N THR A 214 -2.00 1.39 -0.33
CA THR A 214 -2.04 0.40 -1.42
C THR A 214 -0.85 -0.57 -1.43
N MET A 215 0.30 -0.23 -0.84
CA MET A 215 1.45 -1.14 -0.70
C MET A 215 1.09 -2.50 -0.09
N ILE A 216 0.12 -2.53 0.83
CA ILE A 216 -0.35 -3.76 1.48
C ILE A 216 -1.06 -4.72 0.51
N ASN A 217 -1.48 -4.24 -0.66
CA ASN A 217 -2.12 -5.07 -1.69
C ASN A 217 -1.16 -6.11 -2.27
N GLY A 218 0.16 -5.91 -2.14
CA GLY A 218 1.17 -6.93 -2.46
C GLY A 218 1.11 -8.16 -1.54
N LEU A 219 0.51 -8.04 -0.35
CA LEU A 219 0.29 -9.12 0.62
C LEU A 219 -1.06 -9.83 0.41
N GLY A 220 -1.87 -9.41 -0.57
CA GLY A 220 -3.24 -9.93 -0.75
C GLY A 220 -4.29 -9.30 0.15
N VAL A 221 -3.99 -8.14 0.75
CA VAL A 221 -4.93 -7.35 1.55
C VAL A 221 -5.49 -6.20 0.71
N VAL A 222 -6.81 -6.11 0.59
CA VAL A 222 -7.44 -4.98 -0.12
C VAL A 222 -7.39 -3.73 0.75
N GLY A 223 -6.74 -2.68 0.28
CA GLY A 223 -6.73 -1.40 0.96
C GLY A 223 -6.11 -0.26 0.18
N TRP A 224 -6.51 0.96 0.51
CA TRP A 224 -6.13 2.15 -0.24
C TRP A 224 -6.15 3.41 0.62
N GLY A 225 -5.60 4.49 0.08
CA GLY A 225 -5.57 5.79 0.75
C GLY A 225 -6.89 6.57 0.64
N VAL A 226 -7.32 7.19 1.73
CA VAL A 226 -8.50 8.06 1.82
C VAL A 226 -8.17 9.34 2.60
N GLY A 227 -9.10 10.30 2.64
CA GLY A 227 -8.98 11.48 3.48
C GLY A 227 -9.21 11.16 4.97
N GLY A 228 -8.83 12.10 5.84
CA GLY A 228 -9.02 11.97 7.29
C GLY A 228 -10.48 11.74 7.68
N ILE A 229 -11.41 12.48 7.05
CA ILE A 229 -12.84 12.40 7.34
C ILE A 229 -13.42 11.03 6.97
N GLU A 230 -13.05 10.47 5.80
CA GLU A 230 -13.50 9.12 5.43
C GLU A 230 -12.92 8.06 6.39
N ALA A 231 -11.66 8.20 6.78
CA ALA A 231 -11.04 7.31 7.75
C ALA A 231 -11.76 7.38 9.12
N GLU A 232 -12.08 8.57 9.61
CA GLU A 232 -12.85 8.78 10.84
C GLU A 232 -14.26 8.21 10.76
N ALA A 233 -14.94 8.39 9.62
CA ALA A 233 -16.25 7.80 9.40
C ALA A 233 -16.21 6.26 9.53
N VAL A 234 -15.19 5.63 8.94
CA VAL A 234 -14.91 4.20 9.09
C VAL A 234 -14.63 3.83 10.54
N MET A 235 -13.80 4.61 11.24
CA MET A 235 -13.54 4.39 12.67
C MET A 235 -14.85 4.40 13.46
N LEU A 236 -15.81 5.25 13.11
CA LEU A 236 -17.11 5.34 13.77
C LEU A 236 -18.17 4.36 13.23
N GLY A 237 -17.76 3.40 12.40
CA GLY A 237 -18.61 2.30 11.91
C GLY A 237 -19.43 2.63 10.66
N GLN A 238 -19.20 3.78 10.02
CA GLN A 238 -19.79 4.08 8.72
C GLN A 238 -19.06 3.32 7.61
N PRO A 239 -19.77 2.82 6.58
CA PRO A 239 -19.12 2.29 5.40
C PRO A 239 -18.50 3.41 4.56
N ILE A 240 -17.54 3.03 3.71
CA ILE A 240 -17.15 3.82 2.56
C ILE A 240 -18.11 3.51 1.43
N TYR A 241 -18.73 4.53 0.87
CA TYR A 241 -19.52 4.40 -0.34
C TYR A 241 -18.62 4.56 -1.55
N MET A 242 -18.63 3.57 -2.44
CA MET A 242 -17.89 3.61 -3.68
C MET A 242 -18.70 3.02 -4.82
N LEU A 243 -18.46 3.47 -6.04
CA LEU A 243 -19.01 2.78 -7.21
C LEU A 243 -18.33 1.43 -7.38
N THR A 244 -19.11 0.46 -7.85
CA THR A 244 -18.61 -0.84 -8.26
C THR A 244 -17.45 -0.68 -9.23
N PRO A 245 -16.24 -1.17 -8.90
CA PRO A 245 -15.05 -0.82 -9.65
C PRO A 245 -14.98 -1.61 -10.96
N ASP A 246 -14.41 -0.97 -11.98
CA ASP A 246 -13.82 -1.72 -13.10
C ASP A 246 -12.54 -2.38 -12.60
N VAL A 247 -12.24 -3.59 -13.08
CA VAL A 247 -11.00 -4.30 -12.72
C VAL A 247 -10.17 -4.55 -13.96
N ILE A 248 -8.97 -3.97 -14.01
CA ILE A 248 -8.01 -4.15 -15.09
C ILE A 248 -7.04 -5.26 -14.69
N GLY A 249 -7.03 -6.35 -15.45
CA GLY A 249 -6.09 -7.44 -15.27
C GLY A 249 -4.74 -7.08 -15.88
N VAL A 250 -3.65 -7.24 -15.12
CA VAL A 250 -2.28 -7.12 -15.64
C VAL A 250 -1.65 -8.52 -15.67
N ARG A 251 -1.57 -9.10 -16.87
CA ARG A 251 -0.99 -10.43 -17.08
C ARG A 251 0.53 -10.30 -17.12
N LEU A 252 1.19 -10.86 -16.11
CA LEU A 252 2.65 -10.96 -16.06
C LEU A 252 3.10 -12.31 -16.61
N THR A 253 4.10 -12.29 -17.49
CA THR A 253 4.75 -13.49 -18.06
C THR A 253 6.27 -13.37 -17.99
N GLY A 254 6.98 -14.48 -18.17
CA GLY A 254 8.45 -14.47 -18.15
C GLY A 254 9.03 -14.27 -16.75
N ALA A 255 10.27 -13.76 -16.70
CA ALA A 255 10.99 -13.43 -15.48
C ALA A 255 11.83 -12.17 -15.71
N LEU A 256 12.11 -11.43 -14.64
CA LEU A 256 12.98 -10.26 -14.73
C LEU A 256 14.40 -10.66 -15.17
N PRO A 257 15.01 -9.95 -16.13
CA PRO A 257 16.37 -10.24 -16.56
C PRO A 257 17.38 -9.88 -15.46
N GLU A 258 18.56 -10.49 -15.53
CA GLU A 258 19.66 -10.15 -14.62
C GLU A 258 19.99 -8.65 -14.70
N GLY A 259 20.13 -8.02 -13.53
CA GLY A 259 20.41 -6.59 -13.41
C GLY A 259 19.18 -5.69 -13.43
N ALA A 260 17.99 -6.20 -13.77
CA ALA A 260 16.73 -5.50 -13.53
C ALA A 260 16.28 -5.71 -12.07
N THR A 261 15.61 -4.69 -11.52
CA THR A 261 15.16 -4.64 -10.13
C THR A 261 13.65 -4.45 -10.03
N ALA A 262 13.11 -4.59 -8.82
CA ALA A 262 11.72 -4.25 -8.51
C ALA A 262 11.38 -2.79 -8.87
N THR A 263 12.35 -1.88 -8.66
CA THR A 263 12.22 -0.46 -9.00
C THR A 263 12.04 -0.29 -10.52
N ASP A 264 12.80 -1.03 -11.33
CA ASP A 264 12.66 -0.95 -12.78
C ASP A 264 11.30 -1.47 -13.25
N LEU A 265 10.86 -2.60 -12.68
CA LEU A 265 9.56 -3.18 -12.96
C LEU A 265 8.42 -2.22 -12.63
N VAL A 266 8.42 -1.62 -11.42
CA VAL A 266 7.35 -0.70 -11.04
C VAL A 266 7.32 0.56 -11.91
N LEU A 267 8.47 1.05 -12.40
CA LEU A 267 8.49 2.19 -13.32
C LEU A 267 7.89 1.83 -14.69
N VAL A 268 8.15 0.63 -15.21
CA VAL A 268 7.51 0.12 -16.44
C VAL A 268 6.00 -0.02 -16.23
N VAL A 269 5.57 -0.62 -15.11
CA VAL A 269 4.14 -0.76 -14.78
C VAL A 269 3.47 0.61 -14.63
N THR A 270 4.14 1.57 -13.99
CA THR A 270 3.61 2.93 -13.78
C THR A 270 3.41 3.65 -15.11
N GLU A 271 4.42 3.61 -15.99
CA GLU A 271 4.32 4.18 -17.34
C GLU A 271 3.17 3.55 -18.14
N MET A 272 3.11 2.21 -18.14
CA MET A 272 2.12 1.43 -18.89
C MET A 272 0.69 1.71 -18.42
N LEU A 273 0.44 1.65 -17.11
CA LEU A 273 -0.89 1.84 -16.53
C LEU A 273 -1.35 3.30 -16.61
N ARG A 274 -0.42 4.27 -16.55
CA ARG A 274 -0.76 5.66 -16.86
C ARG A 274 -1.21 5.86 -18.30
N LYS A 275 -0.53 5.23 -19.26
CA LYS A 275 -0.96 5.25 -20.67
C LYS A 275 -2.32 4.57 -20.87
N LYS A 276 -2.60 3.48 -20.12
CA LYS A 276 -3.88 2.77 -20.17
C LYS A 276 -5.05 3.59 -19.61
N GLY A 277 -4.81 4.45 -18.61
CA GLY A 277 -5.85 5.25 -17.97
C GLY A 277 -6.69 4.44 -16.98
N VAL A 278 -6.08 4.12 -15.83
CA VAL A 278 -6.71 3.31 -14.77
C VAL A 278 -7.24 4.12 -13.59
N VAL A 279 -7.48 5.42 -13.78
CA VAL A 279 -7.97 6.30 -12.70
C VAL A 279 -9.31 5.83 -12.17
N GLY A 280 -9.40 5.64 -10.85
CA GLY A 280 -10.63 5.19 -10.17
C GLY A 280 -11.01 3.73 -10.44
N LYS A 281 -10.11 2.95 -11.04
CA LYS A 281 -10.29 1.52 -11.30
C LYS A 281 -9.44 0.70 -10.34
N PHE A 282 -9.76 -0.58 -10.22
CA PHE A 282 -8.88 -1.56 -9.60
C PHE A 282 -7.95 -2.15 -10.65
N VAL A 283 -6.73 -2.47 -10.22
CA VAL A 283 -5.76 -3.23 -10.98
C VAL A 283 -5.47 -4.51 -10.22
N GLU A 284 -5.50 -5.64 -10.92
CA GLU A 284 -5.22 -6.96 -10.35
C GLU A 284 -4.16 -7.66 -11.20
N PHE A 285 -3.07 -8.09 -10.56
CA PHE A 285 -1.96 -8.75 -11.22
C PHE A 285 -2.20 -10.27 -11.26
N PHE A 286 -1.99 -10.88 -12.43
CA PHE A 286 -2.25 -12.30 -12.65
C PHE A 286 -1.31 -12.90 -13.70
N GLY A 287 -1.46 -14.20 -13.98
CA GLY A 287 -0.62 -14.92 -14.94
C GLY A 287 0.61 -15.60 -14.31
N PRO A 288 1.36 -16.38 -15.12
CA PRO A 288 2.42 -17.26 -14.63
C PRO A 288 3.64 -16.50 -14.09
N GLY A 289 3.83 -15.23 -14.47
CA GLY A 289 4.94 -14.41 -13.98
C GLY A 289 4.90 -14.13 -12.47
N LEU A 290 3.73 -14.24 -11.82
CA LEU A 290 3.61 -14.01 -10.37
C LEU A 290 4.43 -14.99 -9.53
N SER A 291 4.61 -16.21 -10.03
CA SER A 291 5.42 -17.25 -9.36
C SER A 291 6.93 -16.91 -9.38
N ASN A 292 7.35 -15.97 -10.23
CA ASN A 292 8.73 -15.50 -10.37
C ASN A 292 9.01 -14.18 -9.66
N ILE A 293 8.04 -13.64 -8.90
CA ILE A 293 8.13 -12.32 -8.27
C ILE A 293 8.03 -12.48 -6.75
N SER A 294 8.98 -11.91 -6.00
CA SER A 294 8.97 -11.98 -4.54
C SER A 294 7.90 -11.07 -3.93
N LEU A 295 7.50 -11.31 -2.69
CA LEU A 295 6.48 -10.46 -2.06
C LEU A 295 6.92 -9.00 -1.91
N ALA A 296 8.20 -8.77 -1.66
CA ALA A 296 8.74 -7.42 -1.61
C ALA A 296 8.60 -6.69 -2.96
N ASP A 297 8.80 -7.39 -4.08
CA ASP A 297 8.61 -6.81 -5.41
C ASP A 297 7.13 -6.50 -5.68
N ARG A 298 6.21 -7.39 -5.25
CA ARG A 298 4.76 -7.15 -5.31
C ARG A 298 4.37 -5.89 -4.53
N ALA A 299 4.90 -5.74 -3.32
CA ALA A 299 4.67 -4.58 -2.49
C ALA A 299 5.23 -3.29 -3.13
N THR A 300 6.41 -3.34 -3.76
CA THR A 300 6.96 -2.22 -4.53
C THR A 300 6.01 -1.78 -5.65
N ILE A 301 5.42 -2.73 -6.40
CA ILE A 301 4.47 -2.43 -7.48
C ILE A 301 3.15 -1.88 -6.96
N ALA A 302 2.61 -2.50 -5.89
CA ALA A 302 1.38 -2.09 -5.26
C ALA A 302 1.50 -0.71 -4.61
N ASN A 303 2.66 -0.37 -4.04
CA ASN A 303 2.93 0.92 -3.42
C ASN A 303 2.73 2.08 -4.41
N MET A 304 3.20 1.95 -5.67
CA MET A 304 3.08 3.01 -6.67
C MET A 304 1.68 3.13 -7.31
N CYS A 305 0.66 2.50 -6.71
CA CYS A 305 -0.72 2.58 -7.18
C CYS A 305 -1.25 4.00 -7.36
N PRO A 306 -1.03 4.94 -6.43
CA PRO A 306 -1.40 6.34 -6.62
C PRO A 306 -0.70 6.96 -7.83
N GLU A 307 0.56 6.61 -8.09
CA GLU A 307 1.37 7.11 -9.20
C GLU A 307 0.88 6.65 -10.57
N TYR A 308 0.21 5.49 -10.69
CA TYR A 308 -0.51 5.09 -11.91
C TYR A 308 -2.04 5.31 -11.87
N GLY A 309 -2.57 5.68 -10.72
CA GLY A 309 -3.90 6.27 -10.51
C GLY A 309 -5.00 5.28 -10.20
N ALA A 310 -4.70 4.00 -10.13
CA ALA A 310 -5.68 3.04 -9.67
C ALA A 310 -6.00 3.28 -8.19
N THR A 311 -7.16 2.81 -7.76
CA THR A 311 -7.53 2.82 -6.34
C THR A 311 -6.82 1.69 -5.59
N VAL A 312 -6.65 0.54 -6.26
CA VAL A 312 -6.03 -0.69 -5.70
C VAL A 312 -5.11 -1.31 -6.75
N GLY A 313 -3.96 -1.83 -6.31
CA GLY A 313 -3.00 -2.57 -7.14
C GLY A 313 -2.70 -3.94 -6.54
N TYR A 314 -3.56 -4.92 -6.80
CA TYR A 314 -3.69 -6.15 -6.01
C TYR A 314 -2.93 -7.36 -6.54
N PHE A 315 -2.27 -8.08 -5.63
CA PHE A 315 -1.72 -9.41 -5.86
C PHE A 315 -2.46 -10.42 -4.98
N PRO A 316 -3.01 -11.51 -5.53
CA PRO A 316 -3.72 -12.50 -4.74
C PRO A 316 -2.82 -13.22 -3.75
N VAL A 317 -3.42 -13.71 -2.66
CA VAL A 317 -2.73 -14.56 -1.67
C VAL A 317 -2.29 -15.86 -2.35
N ASP A 318 -1.04 -16.23 -2.18
CA ASP A 318 -0.50 -17.49 -2.70
C ASP A 318 0.59 -18.08 -1.75
N ALA A 319 1.31 -19.09 -2.23
CA ALA A 319 2.39 -19.72 -1.47
C ALA A 319 3.52 -18.73 -1.10
N GLU A 320 3.77 -17.70 -1.92
CA GLU A 320 4.75 -16.67 -1.59
C GLU A 320 4.24 -15.76 -0.48
N THR A 321 2.94 -15.45 -0.43
CA THR A 321 2.35 -14.74 0.72
C THR A 321 2.60 -15.48 2.03
N ILE A 322 2.35 -16.80 2.07
CA ILE A 322 2.59 -17.62 3.26
C ILE A 322 4.08 -17.66 3.61
N ARG A 323 4.96 -17.81 2.61
CA ARG A 323 6.42 -17.82 2.80
C ARG A 323 6.92 -16.51 3.40
N TYR A 324 6.45 -15.38 2.86
CA TYR A 324 6.80 -14.06 3.39
C TYR A 324 6.32 -13.89 4.83
N MET A 325 5.04 -14.18 5.12
CA MET A 325 4.50 -14.04 6.47
C MET A 325 5.29 -14.89 7.48
N ARG A 326 5.66 -16.12 7.11
CA ARG A 326 6.56 -16.95 7.93
C ARG A 326 7.93 -16.30 8.15
N SER A 327 8.55 -15.77 7.10
CA SER A 327 9.90 -15.16 7.17
C SER A 327 9.96 -13.93 8.08
N THR A 328 8.86 -13.20 8.17
CA THR A 328 8.67 -12.04 9.06
C THR A 328 8.22 -12.41 10.48
N GLY A 329 8.16 -13.71 10.81
CA GLY A 329 7.87 -14.18 12.17
C GLY A 329 6.39 -14.17 12.56
N ARG A 330 5.46 -14.22 11.60
CA ARG A 330 4.03 -14.39 11.94
C ARG A 330 3.80 -15.78 12.54
N PRO A 331 2.90 -15.91 13.53
CA PRO A 331 2.67 -17.19 14.20
C PRO A 331 2.06 -18.23 13.24
N GLU A 332 2.47 -19.50 13.35
CA GLU A 332 1.98 -20.59 12.48
C GLU A 332 0.45 -20.80 12.55
N GLU A 333 -0.18 -20.46 13.68
CA GLU A 333 -1.65 -20.45 13.80
C GLU A 333 -2.30 -19.48 12.81
N LEU A 334 -1.75 -18.27 12.68
CA LEU A 334 -2.23 -17.30 11.70
C LEU A 334 -1.97 -17.79 10.27
N LEU A 335 -0.81 -18.38 9.99
CA LEU A 335 -0.50 -18.91 8.66
C LEU A 335 -1.48 -20.02 8.25
N THR A 336 -1.79 -20.93 9.19
CA THR A 336 -2.75 -22.01 8.99
C THR A 336 -4.15 -21.46 8.74
N LEU A 337 -4.56 -20.45 9.50
CA LEU A 337 -5.83 -19.75 9.30
C LEU A 337 -5.90 -19.10 7.92
N VAL A 338 -4.87 -18.33 7.54
CA VAL A 338 -4.80 -17.63 6.25
C VAL A 338 -4.92 -18.62 5.10
N GLU A 339 -4.14 -19.70 5.11
CA GLU A 339 -4.15 -20.70 4.05
C GLU A 339 -5.50 -21.43 3.98
N SER A 340 -6.05 -21.85 5.12
CA SER A 340 -7.33 -22.58 5.17
C SER A 340 -8.50 -21.70 4.72
N TYR A 341 -8.57 -20.47 5.22
CA TYR A 341 -9.62 -19.50 4.91
C TYR A 341 -9.59 -19.09 3.43
N THR A 342 -8.41 -18.70 2.92
CA THR A 342 -8.29 -18.23 1.55
C THR A 342 -8.54 -19.34 0.53
N LYS A 343 -8.18 -20.59 0.82
CA LYS A 343 -8.58 -21.74 -0.01
C LYS A 343 -10.08 -21.96 0.02
N ALA A 344 -10.71 -21.94 1.19
CA ALA A 344 -12.16 -22.13 1.34
C ALA A 344 -12.98 -21.05 0.61
N GLN A 345 -12.46 -19.82 0.52
CA GLN A 345 -13.13 -18.70 -0.16
C GLN A 345 -12.75 -18.54 -1.64
N GLY A 346 -11.87 -19.39 -2.19
CA GLY A 346 -11.35 -19.20 -3.56
C GLY A 346 -10.52 -17.93 -3.72
N LEU A 347 -9.83 -17.51 -2.66
CA LEU A 347 -8.92 -16.36 -2.58
C LEU A 347 -7.43 -16.75 -2.61
N PHE A 348 -7.12 -18.06 -2.55
CA PHE A 348 -5.76 -18.58 -2.65
C PHE A 348 -5.42 -18.94 -4.10
N ARG A 349 -4.46 -18.23 -4.70
CA ARG A 349 -4.02 -18.43 -6.09
C ARG A 349 -2.94 -19.50 -6.19
N THR A 350 -3.08 -20.38 -7.18
CA THR A 350 -2.07 -21.31 -7.70
C THR A 350 -1.92 -21.12 -9.21
N ASP A 351 -0.93 -21.77 -9.84
CA ASP A 351 -0.75 -21.68 -11.30
C ASP A 351 -1.85 -22.41 -12.10
N GLU A 352 -2.57 -23.32 -11.45
CA GLU A 352 -3.74 -24.00 -11.99
C GLU A 352 -5.05 -23.22 -11.76
N THR A 353 -5.00 -22.15 -10.96
CA THR A 353 -6.20 -21.35 -10.68
C THR A 353 -6.67 -20.67 -11.97
N PRO A 354 -7.93 -20.88 -12.39
CA PRO A 354 -8.44 -20.24 -13.60
C PRO A 354 -8.36 -18.71 -13.49
N ASP A 355 -7.93 -18.07 -14.57
CA ASP A 355 -7.88 -16.61 -14.64
C ASP A 355 -9.30 -16.02 -14.40
N PRO A 356 -9.42 -15.00 -13.52
CA PRO A 356 -10.63 -14.22 -13.38
C PRO A 356 -11.01 -13.47 -14.67
N GLU A 357 -12.27 -13.08 -14.77
CA GLU A 357 -12.74 -12.23 -15.85
C GLU A 357 -12.52 -10.76 -15.49
N TYR A 358 -11.67 -10.09 -16.26
CA TYR A 358 -11.35 -8.68 -16.08
C TYR A 358 -12.09 -7.80 -17.08
N THR A 359 -12.38 -6.56 -16.67
CA THR A 359 -12.98 -5.54 -17.54
C THR A 359 -12.15 -5.34 -18.80
N ASP A 360 -10.83 -5.28 -18.61
CA ASP A 360 -9.84 -5.23 -19.68
C ASP A 360 -8.53 -5.88 -19.21
N VAL A 361 -7.67 -6.26 -20.14
CA VAL A 361 -6.39 -6.91 -19.85
C VAL A 361 -5.24 -6.14 -20.51
N VAL A 362 -4.14 -5.99 -19.76
CA VAL A 362 -2.86 -5.50 -20.25
C VAL A 362 -1.81 -6.57 -19.98
N GLU A 363 -0.89 -6.78 -20.92
CA GLU A 363 0.15 -7.82 -20.80
C GLU A 363 1.53 -7.18 -20.64
N LEU A 364 2.36 -7.79 -19.79
CA LEU A 364 3.75 -7.40 -19.59
C LEU A 364 4.62 -8.65 -19.51
N ASP A 365 5.51 -8.80 -20.48
CA ASP A 365 6.62 -9.76 -20.39
C ASP A 365 7.74 -9.17 -19.56
N LEU A 366 8.00 -9.76 -18.39
CA LEU A 366 9.01 -9.34 -17.44
C LEU A 366 10.42 -9.36 -18.05
N ALA A 367 10.67 -10.17 -19.08
CA ALA A 367 11.96 -10.21 -19.77
C ALA A 367 12.29 -8.91 -20.53
N THR A 368 11.27 -8.08 -20.79
CA THR A 368 11.43 -6.78 -21.49
C THR A 368 11.82 -5.63 -20.56
N VAL A 369 11.80 -5.85 -19.24
CA VAL A 369 12.13 -4.82 -18.25
C VAL A 369 13.64 -4.56 -18.28
N GLU A 370 14.01 -3.30 -18.40
CA GLU A 370 15.40 -2.85 -18.38
C GLU A 370 15.65 -1.82 -17.27
N PRO A 371 16.88 -1.71 -16.75
CA PRO A 371 17.25 -0.68 -15.78
C PRO A 371 16.82 0.72 -16.21
N SER A 372 16.10 1.42 -15.34
CA SER A 372 15.39 2.66 -15.65
C SER A 372 15.43 3.67 -14.49
N LEU A 373 15.22 4.94 -14.82
CA LEU A 373 14.89 5.99 -13.86
C LEU A 373 13.55 6.61 -14.24
N ALA A 374 12.98 7.43 -13.37
CA ALA A 374 11.84 8.29 -13.71
C ALA A 374 12.14 9.75 -13.39
N GLY A 375 11.71 10.65 -14.28
CA GLY A 375 11.79 12.08 -14.05
C GLY A 375 12.05 12.92 -15.31
N PRO A 376 12.51 14.17 -15.14
CA PRO A 376 12.98 14.75 -13.88
C PRO A 376 11.86 15.26 -12.95
N LYS A 377 10.61 15.34 -13.41
CA LYS A 377 9.53 16.00 -12.65
C LYS A 377 8.33 15.12 -12.32
N ARG A 378 8.17 13.94 -12.94
CA ARG A 378 7.02 13.07 -12.71
C ARG A 378 7.40 11.58 -12.65
N PRO A 379 6.74 10.75 -11.83
CA PRO A 379 7.03 9.31 -11.69
C PRO A 379 6.82 8.47 -12.95
N GLN A 380 5.90 8.87 -13.82
CA GLN A 380 5.59 8.16 -15.06
C GLN A 380 6.52 8.52 -16.23
N ASP A 381 7.41 9.50 -16.07
CA ASP A 381 8.39 9.88 -17.10
C ASP A 381 9.59 8.92 -17.05
N ARG A 382 9.37 7.65 -17.42
CA ARG A 382 10.42 6.61 -17.43
C ARG A 382 11.50 6.93 -18.46
N ILE A 383 12.75 6.77 -18.06
CA ILE A 383 13.94 6.94 -18.90
C ILE A 383 14.80 5.68 -18.72
N PRO A 384 15.00 4.86 -19.78
CA PRO A 384 15.98 3.77 -19.74
C PRO A 384 17.35 4.31 -19.31
N LEU A 385 18.03 3.60 -18.41
CA LEU A 385 19.33 4.01 -17.86
C LEU A 385 20.35 4.27 -18.98
N SER A 386 20.32 3.44 -20.04
CA SER A 386 21.15 3.57 -21.24
C SER A 386 20.95 4.88 -22.00
N LYS A 387 19.79 5.54 -21.83
CA LYS A 387 19.41 6.80 -22.50
C LYS A 387 19.48 8.02 -21.58
N MET A 388 19.77 7.84 -20.29
CA MET A 388 19.70 8.91 -19.28
C MET A 388 20.49 10.16 -19.69
N LYS A 389 21.77 10.02 -20.07
CA LYS A 389 22.62 11.17 -20.45
C LYS A 389 22.07 11.92 -21.66
N THR A 390 21.60 11.20 -22.67
CA THR A 390 21.03 11.80 -23.89
C THR A 390 19.72 12.51 -23.58
N GLN A 391 18.84 11.88 -22.79
CA GLN A 391 17.57 12.47 -22.40
C GLN A 391 17.77 13.71 -21.52
N TYR A 392 18.68 13.64 -20.55
CA TYR A 392 19.03 14.77 -19.68
C TYR A 392 19.45 16.01 -20.48
N LYS A 393 20.34 15.85 -21.46
CA LYS A 393 20.75 16.97 -22.34
C LYS A 393 19.57 17.59 -23.09
N LYS A 394 18.65 16.76 -23.60
CA LYS A 394 17.43 17.25 -24.25
C LYS A 394 16.55 18.01 -23.26
N THR A 395 16.37 17.49 -22.05
CA THR A 395 15.56 18.11 -21.00
C THR A 395 16.09 19.49 -20.60
N LEU A 396 17.41 19.69 -20.55
CA LEU A 396 17.99 21.00 -20.23
C LEU A 396 17.52 22.09 -21.21
N LEU A 397 17.50 21.78 -22.50
CA LEU A 397 17.17 22.73 -23.58
C LEU A 397 15.66 22.80 -23.88
N ALA A 398 14.90 21.76 -23.55
CA ALA A 398 13.46 21.73 -23.81
C ALA A 398 12.74 22.86 -23.06
N PRO A 399 11.67 23.45 -23.64
CA PRO A 399 10.92 24.53 -23.01
C PRO A 399 10.48 24.21 -21.59
N VAL A 400 10.39 25.24 -20.73
CA VAL A 400 9.96 25.08 -19.34
C VAL A 400 8.62 24.34 -19.30
N GLY A 401 8.62 23.16 -18.67
CA GLY A 401 7.45 22.31 -18.58
C GLY A 401 7.75 20.99 -17.88
N PRO A 402 6.82 20.00 -17.92
CA PRO A 402 7.02 18.71 -17.26
C PRO A 402 8.29 17.98 -17.68
N GLN A 403 8.75 18.18 -18.92
CA GLN A 403 9.92 17.52 -19.49
C GLN A 403 11.07 18.47 -19.86
N GLY A 404 11.00 19.74 -19.45
CA GLY A 404 11.99 20.75 -19.85
C GLY A 404 12.34 21.77 -18.76
N ILE A 405 13.58 22.24 -18.82
CA ILE A 405 14.15 23.26 -17.91
C ILE A 405 14.23 24.64 -18.57
N GLY A 406 14.33 24.71 -19.90
CA GLY A 406 14.34 25.96 -20.66
C GLY A 406 15.67 26.70 -20.68
N LEU A 407 16.80 26.01 -20.53
CA LEU A 407 18.12 26.61 -20.70
C LEU A 407 18.42 26.87 -22.18
N LYS A 408 19.23 27.90 -22.43
CA LYS A 408 19.85 28.14 -23.74
C LYS A 408 21.17 27.36 -23.86
N GLU A 409 21.59 27.09 -25.10
CA GLU A 409 22.83 26.35 -25.38
C GLU A 409 24.07 26.98 -24.71
N GLU A 410 24.14 28.31 -24.70
CA GLU A 410 25.19 29.12 -24.07
C GLU A 410 25.27 28.96 -22.54
N GLU A 411 24.21 28.46 -21.90
CA GLU A 411 24.11 28.29 -20.44
C GLU A 411 24.53 26.88 -19.98
N LEU A 412 24.73 25.94 -20.91
CA LEU A 412 25.08 24.55 -20.60
C LEU A 412 26.47 24.41 -19.95
N GLY A 413 27.36 25.38 -20.18
CA GLY A 413 28.70 25.43 -19.59
C GLY A 413 28.75 26.08 -18.20
N ARG A 414 27.62 26.55 -17.66
CA ARG A 414 27.61 27.23 -16.34
C ARG A 414 27.99 26.26 -15.23
N THR A 415 28.89 26.75 -14.37
CA THR A 415 29.34 26.06 -13.16
C THR A 415 29.07 26.92 -11.92
N ALA A 416 29.07 26.27 -10.76
CA ALA A 416 29.01 26.90 -9.45
C ALA A 416 30.04 26.25 -8.51
N VAL A 417 30.57 27.03 -7.58
CA VAL A 417 31.48 26.52 -6.55
C VAL A 417 30.69 26.21 -5.28
N VAL A 418 30.82 24.99 -4.79
CA VAL A 418 30.25 24.55 -3.50
C VAL A 418 31.37 24.47 -2.47
N GLU A 419 31.12 25.03 -1.28
CA GLU A 419 32.02 24.99 -0.13
C GLU A 419 31.33 24.32 1.07
N ASN A 420 31.83 23.15 1.46
CA ASN A 420 31.37 22.41 2.65
C ASN A 420 32.58 21.76 3.36
N GLY A 421 33.55 22.59 3.76
CA GLY A 421 34.88 22.13 4.20
C GLY A 421 35.81 21.71 3.06
N HIS A 422 35.26 21.48 1.87
CA HIS A 422 35.98 21.26 0.62
C HIS A 422 35.39 22.16 -0.48
N ARG A 423 36.25 22.73 -1.33
CA ARG A 423 35.87 23.59 -2.45
C ARG A 423 35.81 22.76 -3.72
N THR A 424 34.63 22.59 -4.30
CA THR A 424 34.42 21.82 -5.53
C THR A 424 33.60 22.62 -6.53
N GLU A 425 34.02 22.63 -7.79
CA GLU A 425 33.22 23.17 -8.90
C GLU A 425 32.25 22.11 -9.41
N ILE A 426 30.97 22.47 -9.53
CA ILE A 426 29.91 21.60 -10.05
C ILE A 426 29.20 22.28 -11.23
N GLY A 427 28.74 21.48 -12.18
CA GLY A 427 27.93 21.93 -13.32
C GLY A 427 26.55 21.30 -13.34
N HIS A 428 25.80 21.55 -14.41
CA HIS A 428 24.48 20.93 -14.63
C HIS A 428 24.57 19.40 -14.57
N GLY A 429 23.75 18.80 -13.70
CA GLY A 429 23.62 17.35 -13.57
C GLY A 429 24.47 16.75 -12.46
N ALA A 430 25.20 17.60 -11.71
CA ALA A 430 25.81 17.19 -10.46
C ALA A 430 24.75 16.66 -9.49
N VAL A 431 24.96 15.45 -8.99
CA VAL A 431 24.10 14.84 -7.97
C VAL A 431 24.44 15.49 -6.63
N VAL A 432 23.53 16.29 -6.09
CA VAL A 432 23.71 16.96 -4.79
C VAL A 432 23.01 16.24 -3.63
N ILE A 433 22.03 15.38 -3.95
CA ILE A 433 21.32 14.52 -3.00
C ILE A 433 21.29 13.10 -3.58
N ALA A 434 21.68 12.12 -2.78
CA ALA A 434 21.57 10.70 -3.10
C ALA A 434 21.03 9.95 -1.89
N ALA A 435 19.72 9.75 -1.86
CA ALA A 435 19.00 9.16 -0.73
C ALA A 435 18.46 7.78 -1.10
N ILE A 436 18.82 6.76 -0.33
CA ILE A 436 18.07 5.49 -0.31
C ILE A 436 16.97 5.69 0.73
N THR A 437 15.73 5.83 0.28
CA THR A 437 14.60 6.20 1.13
C THR A 437 13.31 5.59 0.59
N SER A 438 12.18 5.93 1.23
CA SER A 438 10.83 5.45 0.95
C SER A 438 10.60 3.98 1.29
N CYS A 439 9.44 3.70 1.90
CA CYS A 439 8.93 2.35 2.10
C CYS A 439 8.86 1.54 0.79
N THR A 440 8.74 2.19 -0.37
CA THR A 440 8.72 1.54 -1.70
C THR A 440 9.92 0.61 -1.92
N ASN A 441 11.12 1.00 -1.47
CA ASN A 441 12.37 0.26 -1.71
C ASN A 441 13.01 -0.24 -0.40
N THR A 442 12.86 0.46 0.73
CA THR A 442 13.50 0.05 1.99
C THR A 442 12.88 -1.22 2.60
N SER A 443 11.64 -1.53 2.21
CA SER A 443 10.95 -2.79 2.54
C SER A 443 11.38 -3.98 1.69
N ASN A 444 12.24 -3.76 0.68
CA ASN A 444 12.68 -4.79 -0.25
C ASN A 444 14.14 -5.18 0.00
N PRO A 445 14.40 -6.32 0.69
CA PRO A 445 15.75 -6.74 1.03
C PRO A 445 16.65 -6.91 -0.21
N SER A 446 16.11 -7.31 -1.36
CA SER A 446 16.88 -7.56 -2.58
C SER A 446 17.61 -6.31 -3.05
N VAL A 447 16.92 -5.16 -3.13
CA VAL A 447 17.54 -3.88 -3.55
C VAL A 447 18.41 -3.28 -2.45
N MET A 448 18.06 -3.46 -1.17
CA MET A 448 18.85 -2.96 -0.04
C MET A 448 20.19 -3.71 0.11
N VAL A 449 20.16 -5.04 0.04
CA VAL A 449 21.37 -5.87 0.04
C VAL A 449 22.16 -5.65 -1.25
N GLY A 450 21.48 -5.53 -2.39
CA GLY A 450 22.10 -5.17 -3.67
C GLY A 450 22.90 -3.87 -3.60
N ALA A 451 22.33 -2.82 -3.00
CA ALA A 451 23.01 -1.54 -2.77
C ALA A 451 24.25 -1.70 -1.87
N GLY A 452 24.16 -2.48 -0.79
CA GLY A 452 25.29 -2.77 0.09
C GLY A 452 26.42 -3.55 -0.59
N LEU A 453 26.08 -4.55 -1.41
CA LEU A 453 27.03 -5.32 -2.20
C LEU A 453 27.72 -4.47 -3.27
N LEU A 454 26.98 -3.56 -3.91
CA LEU A 454 27.54 -2.57 -4.83
C LEU A 454 28.53 -1.64 -4.10
N ALA A 455 28.14 -1.12 -2.94
CA ALA A 455 28.98 -0.24 -2.13
C ALA A 455 30.29 -0.94 -1.71
N LYS A 456 30.21 -2.19 -1.23
CA LYS A 456 31.39 -3.01 -0.92
C LYS A 456 32.33 -3.11 -2.13
N LYS A 457 31.81 -3.52 -3.29
CA LYS A 457 32.59 -3.68 -4.53
C LYS A 457 33.19 -2.36 -5.05
N ALA A 458 32.52 -1.24 -4.79
CA ALA A 458 33.01 0.10 -5.16
C ALA A 458 34.19 0.52 -4.26
N VAL A 459 34.06 0.32 -2.94
CA VAL A 459 35.13 0.59 -1.97
C VAL A 459 36.35 -0.29 -2.22
N GLU A 460 36.16 -1.59 -2.49
CA GLU A 460 37.25 -2.51 -2.86
C GLU A 460 37.99 -2.09 -4.14
N ARG A 461 37.34 -1.31 -5.01
CA ARG A 461 37.92 -0.71 -6.22
C ARG A 461 38.48 0.69 -6.01
N GLY A 462 38.51 1.19 -4.77
CA GLY A 462 39.02 2.52 -4.44
C GLY A 462 38.11 3.68 -4.82
N LEU A 463 36.83 3.42 -5.11
CA LEU A 463 35.86 4.47 -5.40
C LEU A 463 35.35 5.12 -4.10
N SER A 464 35.05 6.42 -4.18
CA SER A 464 34.46 7.21 -3.10
C SER A 464 33.39 8.16 -3.64
N VAL A 465 32.52 8.64 -2.74
CA VAL A 465 31.49 9.63 -3.08
C VAL A 465 32.06 11.03 -2.85
N PRO A 466 31.80 12.00 -3.76
CA PRO A 466 32.22 13.38 -3.54
C PRO A 466 31.62 13.97 -2.25
N PRO A 467 32.39 14.77 -1.49
CA PRO A 467 32.00 15.23 -0.16
C PRO A 467 30.85 16.25 -0.14
N TYR A 468 30.54 16.86 -1.29
CA TYR A 468 29.41 17.78 -1.42
C TYR A 468 28.06 17.07 -1.57
N VAL A 469 28.06 15.74 -1.81
CA VAL A 469 26.82 14.98 -1.99
C VAL A 469 26.19 14.69 -0.65
N LYS A 470 24.94 15.11 -0.45
CA LYS A 470 24.15 14.73 0.71
C LYS A 470 23.64 13.30 0.55
N THR A 471 24.38 12.35 1.11
CA THR A 471 24.00 10.92 1.13
C THR A 471 23.21 10.57 2.38
N SER A 472 22.16 9.77 2.24
CA SER A 472 21.35 9.29 3.37
C SER A 472 20.78 7.89 3.12
N LEU A 473 20.60 7.14 4.20
CA LEU A 473 19.94 5.84 4.27
C LEU A 473 19.00 5.86 5.48
#